data_AF-A0A6J4ZXC7-F1
#
_entry.id   AF-A0A6J4ZXC7-F1
#
_cell.length_a   1.000
_cell.length_b   1.000
_cell.length_c   1.000
_cell.angle_alpha   90.00
_cell.angle_beta   90.00
_cell.angle_gamma   90.00
#
_symmetry.space_group_name_H-M   'P 1'
#
loop_
_entity.id
_entity.type
_entity.pdbx_description
1 polymer ?
#
loop_
_entity_poly.entity_id
_entity_poly.type
_entity_poly.pdbx_seq_one_letter_code
_entity_poly.pdbx_strand_id
1 'polypeptide(L)'
;MSAMRLSAFVAGCWLAASLGLAPAAHSAPAAPTVVVDDARMARIAAVADAPTRRALSEMLFILHQQRRSEDMLREPPAQTVHATSRLAVLGDYADAGRLADVYAAGVIGVLNERGDIGVVAPFDLPYPHAFDWSAIRFLDGSVVPTRQPAGAGVAISVQQQGQLLTLSQPDVRRGLPESLDGELRIALPKATPHADFTRAARGQTRRLGDYAFTLQAMDDHSVTIGVTQHDGGAPRGFSSDAVIIEARDAAGQVLFNPLRLWGTRDQLARSLRQFDQLSAQAAAGQLTVPDTATLLAKAGFKDANGQLEARFGFKGRIASVRVTLLVPGGPTLTRRLSASVLPLGQTLEGVGLTPLTLAGSVYDHDTPRLRPDIEPRAMAASVSVALVRRDDRPVIRFGYPDVLSDRFIPAAARFGLADATITFLDARGQPIDVREGEAYERVQDGFAFDPRRFPVMPVRAKGRLSVLRMATIERQALPLDALPPGAAVNDNLALLDPARLPYAGQDPILNATDATGGLLREVGRIGLTGAAGGTQLAAFFQGRIARLEVLGPGKTERLPFDFDLSLSGLAR
;
A
#
# COMPACT_ATOMS: atom_id res chain seq x y z
N MET A 1 27.29 -38.31 -11.44
CA MET A 1 27.38 -36.89 -11.84
C MET A 1 26.12 -36.22 -11.34
N SER A 2 26.19 -35.74 -10.10
CA SER A 2 25.02 -35.39 -9.28
C SER A 2 24.73 -33.90 -9.32
N ALA A 3 23.44 -33.61 -9.47
CA ALA A 3 22.81 -32.31 -9.39
C ALA A 3 22.91 -31.70 -7.99
N MET A 4 22.99 -30.37 -7.92
CA MET A 4 22.76 -29.62 -6.69
C MET A 4 21.59 -28.66 -6.96
N ARG A 5 20.42 -29.07 -6.49
CA ARG A 5 19.17 -28.30 -6.46
C ARG A 5 19.31 -27.17 -5.44
N LEU A 6 19.08 -25.93 -5.87
CA LEU A 6 18.93 -24.77 -4.99
C LEU A 6 17.51 -24.77 -4.42
N SER A 7 17.39 -24.86 -3.11
CA SER A 7 16.12 -24.75 -2.37
C SER A 7 15.96 -23.32 -1.85
N ALA A 8 14.93 -22.60 -2.31
CA ALA A 8 14.56 -21.29 -1.78
C ALA A 8 13.52 -21.45 -0.66
N PHE A 9 13.99 -21.37 0.58
CA PHE A 9 13.22 -21.18 1.81
C PHE A 9 13.89 -20.02 2.54
N VAL A 10 13.14 -19.02 3.04
CA VAL A 10 13.39 -18.29 4.30
C VAL A 10 12.35 -17.17 4.50
N ALA A 11 11.75 -17.24 5.71
CA ALA A 11 11.04 -16.26 6.55
C ALA A 11 10.60 -14.90 5.97
N GLY A 12 9.38 -14.42 6.20
CA GLY A 12 8.58 -14.57 7.42
C GLY A 12 8.67 -13.37 8.38
N CYS A 13 8.54 -12.11 7.92
CA CYS A 13 8.22 -10.94 8.77
C CYS A 13 7.73 -9.70 7.99
N TRP A 14 6.56 -9.19 8.38
CA TRP A 14 6.14 -7.78 8.41
C TRP A 14 6.50 -6.86 7.23
N LEU A 15 5.67 -6.89 6.17
CA LEU A 15 5.48 -5.78 5.23
C LEU A 15 4.15 -6.01 4.48
N ALA A 16 3.05 -5.51 5.04
CA ALA A 16 1.83 -5.30 4.28
C ALA A 16 1.84 -3.85 3.81
N ALA A 17 2.28 -3.63 2.57
CA ALA A 17 2.07 -2.37 1.85
C ALA A 17 2.00 -2.68 0.33
N SER A 18 0.79 -2.55 -0.20
CA SER A 18 0.44 -2.18 -1.59
C SER A 18 1.09 -2.96 -2.74
N LEU A 19 0.41 -4.00 -3.23
CA LEU A 19 0.47 -4.37 -4.65
C LEU A 19 -0.60 -3.58 -5.39
N GLY A 20 -0.22 -2.43 -5.94
CA GLY A 20 -0.93 -1.83 -7.07
C GLY A 20 -0.42 -2.50 -8.35
N LEU A 21 -1.26 -3.28 -9.01
CA LEU A 21 -0.99 -3.80 -10.35
C LEU A 21 -1.31 -2.70 -11.37
N ALA A 22 -0.28 -2.16 -12.00
CA ALA A 22 -0.35 -1.48 -13.30
C ALA A 22 0.71 -2.12 -14.22
N PRO A 23 0.42 -2.37 -15.50
CA PRO A 23 1.38 -2.96 -16.43
C PRO A 23 2.24 -1.86 -17.06
N ALA A 24 3.54 -2.12 -17.23
CA ALA A 24 4.32 -1.83 -18.44
C ALA A 24 5.82 -2.04 -18.20
N ALA A 25 6.45 -2.66 -19.20
CA ALA A 25 7.88 -2.85 -19.34
C ALA A 25 8.69 -1.59 -18.99
N HIS A 26 9.60 -1.74 -18.01
CA HIS A 26 10.78 -0.90 -17.85
C HIS A 26 11.94 -1.83 -17.48
N SER A 27 13.08 -1.58 -18.13
CA SER A 27 14.38 -2.17 -17.86
C SER A 27 14.65 -2.28 -16.36
N ALA A 28 15.33 -3.37 -15.97
CA ALA A 28 15.72 -3.64 -14.60
C ALA A 28 16.25 -2.36 -13.93
N PRO A 29 15.66 -1.92 -12.80
CA PRO A 29 16.13 -0.72 -12.14
C PRO A 29 17.57 -0.97 -11.69
N ALA A 30 18.47 -0.05 -12.04
CA ALA A 30 19.79 0.02 -11.45
C ALA A 30 19.64 0.01 -9.93
N ALA A 31 20.45 -0.81 -9.26
CA ALA A 31 20.42 -0.96 -7.81
C ALA A 31 20.44 0.43 -7.14
N PRO A 32 19.58 0.67 -6.13
CA PRO A 32 19.56 1.95 -5.45
C PRO A 32 20.95 2.25 -4.89
N THR A 33 21.47 3.43 -5.22
CA THR A 33 22.70 3.96 -4.65
C THR A 33 22.38 4.38 -3.21
N VAL A 34 22.59 3.46 -2.27
CA VAL A 34 22.39 3.68 -0.83
C VAL A 34 23.58 4.48 -0.30
N VAL A 35 23.35 5.72 0.12
CA VAL A 35 24.28 6.44 0.99
C VAL A 35 23.89 6.16 2.44
N VAL A 36 24.13 4.94 2.94
CA VAL A 36 24.12 4.61 4.38
C VAL A 36 25.09 3.45 4.66
N ASP A 37 26.18 3.80 5.36
CA ASP A 37 27.06 2.97 6.20
C ASP A 37 28.16 2.10 5.53
N ASP A 38 29.06 2.77 4.80
CA ASP A 38 30.27 2.19 4.18
C ASP A 38 31.04 1.24 5.11
N ALA A 39 31.08 1.52 6.42
CA ALA A 39 31.77 0.70 7.40
C ALA A 39 31.12 -0.67 7.62
N ARG A 40 29.78 -0.74 7.66
CA ARG A 40 29.04 -2.01 7.80
C ARG A 40 29.12 -2.82 6.52
N MET A 41 29.00 -2.17 5.37
CA MET A 41 29.15 -2.83 4.06
C MET A 41 30.57 -3.37 3.84
N ALA A 42 31.60 -2.60 4.18
CA ALA A 42 32.98 -3.05 4.12
C ALA A 42 33.23 -4.25 5.06
N ARG A 43 32.63 -4.24 6.25
CA ARG A 43 32.72 -5.37 7.20
C ARG A 43 32.04 -6.63 6.67
N ILE A 44 30.87 -6.51 6.04
CA ILE A 44 30.21 -7.63 5.36
C ILE A 44 31.10 -8.19 4.24
N ALA A 45 31.71 -7.32 3.44
CA ALA A 45 32.58 -7.73 2.35
C ALA A 45 33.81 -8.54 2.83
N ALA A 46 34.28 -8.29 4.05
CA ALA A 46 35.39 -9.02 4.67
C ALA A 46 35.00 -10.44 5.18
N VAL A 47 33.72 -10.80 5.21
CA VAL A 47 33.27 -12.13 5.65
C VAL A 47 33.59 -13.18 4.58
N ALA A 48 34.36 -14.21 4.95
CA ALA A 48 34.78 -15.26 4.02
C ALA A 48 33.62 -16.19 3.60
N ASP A 49 32.80 -16.62 4.57
CA ASP A 49 31.68 -17.54 4.33
C ASP A 49 30.55 -16.87 3.53
N ALA A 50 30.28 -17.37 2.33
CA ALA A 50 29.34 -16.77 1.40
C ALA A 50 27.86 -16.79 1.88
N PRO A 51 27.34 -17.89 2.47
CA PRO A 51 26.02 -17.90 3.09
C PRO A 51 25.87 -16.87 4.22
N THR A 52 26.86 -16.78 5.12
CA THR A 52 26.87 -15.80 6.21
C THR A 52 26.93 -14.38 5.70
N ARG A 53 27.77 -14.11 4.69
CA ARG A 53 27.86 -12.80 4.04
C ARG A 53 26.51 -12.38 3.45
N ARG A 54 25.81 -13.30 2.77
CA ARG A 54 24.46 -13.06 2.24
C ARG A 54 23.46 -12.77 3.36
N ALA A 55 23.48 -13.58 4.43
CA ALA A 55 22.59 -13.40 5.57
C ALA A 55 22.75 -12.03 6.24
N LEU A 56 24.00 -11.56 6.39
CA LEU A 56 24.30 -10.24 6.92
C LEU A 56 23.81 -9.11 6.00
N SER A 57 23.98 -9.23 4.69
CA SER A 57 23.44 -8.25 3.73
C SER A 57 21.92 -8.15 3.80
N GLU A 58 21.22 -9.30 3.85
CA GLU A 58 19.75 -9.34 3.96
C GLU A 58 19.28 -8.76 5.31
N MET A 59 19.97 -9.07 6.41
CA MET A 59 19.66 -8.49 7.72
C MET A 59 19.92 -6.97 7.76
N LEU A 60 21.01 -6.48 7.16
CA LEU A 60 21.28 -5.04 7.05
C LEU A 60 20.20 -4.33 6.24
N PHE A 61 19.74 -4.94 5.14
CA PHE A 61 18.62 -4.44 4.37
C PHE A 61 17.34 -4.33 5.21
N ILE A 62 16.99 -5.38 5.98
CA ILE A 62 15.84 -5.35 6.90
C ILE A 62 15.96 -4.19 7.91
N LEU A 63 17.13 -4.03 8.52
CA LEU A 63 17.40 -2.97 9.50
C LEU A 63 17.31 -1.56 8.88
N HIS A 64 17.80 -1.40 7.65
CA HIS A 64 17.68 -0.15 6.90
C HIS A 64 16.21 0.19 6.62
N GLN A 65 15.39 -0.79 6.21
CA GLN A 65 13.96 -0.61 5.99
C GLN A 65 13.21 -0.25 7.28
N GLN A 66 13.58 -0.87 8.41
CA GLN A 66 13.04 -0.51 9.73
C GLN A 66 13.44 0.92 10.12
N ARG A 67 14.69 1.31 9.88
CA ARG A 67 15.15 2.68 10.15
C ARG A 67 14.39 3.71 9.32
N ARG A 68 14.27 3.47 8.01
CA ARG A 68 13.47 4.29 7.11
C ARG A 68 12.03 4.43 7.60
N SER A 69 11.44 3.34 8.08
CA SER A 69 10.10 3.36 8.68
C SER A 69 10.04 4.23 9.95
N GLU A 70 11.04 4.17 10.83
CA GLU A 70 11.09 5.04 12.01
C GLU A 70 11.28 6.53 11.64
N ASP A 71 12.04 6.81 10.59
CA ASP A 71 12.22 8.18 10.10
C ASP A 71 10.92 8.70 9.47
N MET A 72 10.19 7.88 8.72
CA MET A 72 8.86 8.20 8.18
C MET A 72 7.82 8.50 9.27
N LEU A 73 7.93 7.94 10.48
CA LEU A 73 7.04 8.29 11.60
C LEU A 73 7.25 9.72 12.13
N ARG A 74 8.43 10.30 11.88
CA ARG A 74 8.80 11.65 12.35
C ARG A 74 8.54 12.70 11.28
N GLU A 75 8.52 12.29 10.02
CA GLU A 75 8.25 13.17 8.90
C GLU A 75 6.76 13.54 8.83
N PRO A 76 6.42 14.84 8.86
CA PRO A 76 5.04 15.26 8.63
C PRO A 76 4.59 14.76 7.24
N PRO A 77 3.32 14.37 7.05
CA PRO A 77 2.84 13.88 5.76
C PRO A 77 2.81 15.02 4.74
N ALA A 78 3.16 14.72 3.48
CA ALA A 78 3.06 15.69 2.39
C ALA A 78 1.61 16.12 2.18
N GLN A 79 0.67 15.18 2.15
CA GLN A 79 -0.74 15.45 1.92
C GLN A 79 -1.58 14.82 3.02
N THR A 80 -2.70 15.48 3.33
CA THR A 80 -3.77 14.82 4.09
C THR A 80 -4.50 13.89 3.14
N VAL A 81 -4.64 12.62 3.52
CA VAL A 81 -5.35 11.59 2.77
C VAL A 81 -6.30 10.91 3.73
N HIS A 82 -7.57 10.85 3.36
CA HIS A 82 -8.59 10.20 4.15
C HIS A 82 -8.71 8.71 3.77
N ALA A 83 -9.17 7.90 4.71
CA ALA A 83 -9.34 6.46 4.53
C ALA A 83 -10.67 5.95 5.09
N THR A 84 -11.00 4.70 4.78
CA THR A 84 -12.25 4.06 5.21
C THR A 84 -11.96 3.42 6.51
N SER A 85 -12.89 3.57 7.46
CA SER A 85 -12.84 2.67 8.58
C SER A 85 -12.85 1.25 8.03
N ARG A 86 -11.92 0.42 8.49
CA ARG A 86 -11.85 -0.99 8.07
C ARG A 86 -13.13 -1.74 8.46
N LEU A 87 -13.90 -1.20 9.39
CA LEU A 87 -15.19 -1.73 9.84
C LEU A 87 -16.38 -1.18 9.07
N ALA A 88 -16.21 -0.20 8.16
CA ALA A 88 -17.33 0.39 7.41
C ALA A 88 -18.06 -0.66 6.56
N VAL A 89 -17.31 -1.61 5.99
CA VAL A 89 -17.83 -2.71 5.17
C VAL A 89 -18.85 -3.59 5.92
N LEU A 90 -18.82 -3.58 7.26
CA LEU A 90 -19.80 -4.32 8.05
C LEU A 90 -21.22 -3.75 7.90
N GLY A 91 -21.35 -2.46 7.60
CA GLY A 91 -22.64 -1.80 7.38
C GLY A 91 -23.28 -2.09 6.02
N ASP A 92 -22.50 -2.62 5.06
CA ASP A 92 -22.98 -2.92 3.71
C ASP A 92 -23.84 -4.20 3.66
N TYR A 93 -23.75 -5.04 4.69
CA TYR A 93 -24.32 -6.37 4.72
C TYR A 93 -25.16 -6.59 5.98
N ALA A 94 -26.24 -7.37 5.84
CA ALA A 94 -27.17 -7.62 6.94
C ALA A 94 -26.52 -8.35 8.13
N ASP A 95 -25.57 -9.26 7.85
CA ASP A 95 -24.86 -10.04 8.87
C ASP A 95 -23.49 -10.55 8.36
N ALA A 96 -22.71 -11.15 9.27
CA ALA A 96 -21.39 -11.69 8.98
C ALA A 96 -21.40 -12.90 8.03
N GLY A 97 -22.51 -13.66 7.99
CA GLY A 97 -22.69 -14.77 7.04
C GLY A 97 -22.80 -14.25 5.61
N ARG A 98 -23.60 -13.21 5.41
CA ARG A 98 -23.75 -12.54 4.12
C ARG A 98 -22.45 -11.87 3.67
N LEU A 99 -21.75 -11.18 4.58
CA LEU A 99 -20.40 -10.64 4.35
C LEU A 99 -19.44 -11.74 3.85
N ALA A 100 -19.45 -12.91 4.50
CA ALA A 100 -18.59 -14.04 4.13
C ALA A 100 -18.94 -14.62 2.74
N ASP A 101 -20.23 -14.72 2.41
CA ASP A 101 -20.68 -15.19 1.09
C ASP A 101 -20.20 -14.25 -0.02
N VAL A 102 -20.40 -12.94 0.16
CA VAL A 102 -19.99 -11.91 -0.80
C VAL A 102 -18.47 -11.85 -0.92
N TYR A 103 -17.75 -11.91 0.20
CA TYR A 103 -16.30 -11.96 0.17
C TYR A 103 -15.78 -13.18 -0.58
N ALA A 104 -16.28 -14.38 -0.27
CA ALA A 104 -15.83 -15.62 -0.90
C ALA A 104 -16.09 -15.65 -2.41
N ALA A 105 -17.27 -15.19 -2.86
CA ALA A 105 -17.62 -15.13 -4.28
C ALA A 105 -16.89 -14.03 -5.05
N GLY A 106 -16.49 -12.95 -4.37
CA GLY A 106 -15.76 -11.84 -4.99
C GLY A 106 -14.24 -12.06 -5.10
N VAL A 107 -13.69 -13.13 -4.52
CA VAL A 107 -12.26 -13.45 -4.66
C VAL A 107 -11.97 -13.89 -6.09
N ILE A 108 -10.91 -13.32 -6.68
CA ILE A 108 -10.43 -13.70 -8.02
C ILE A 108 -8.94 -14.05 -7.98
N GLY A 109 -8.51 -14.85 -8.95
CA GLY A 109 -7.09 -15.00 -9.30
C GLY A 109 -6.71 -14.04 -10.43
N VAL A 110 -5.49 -13.52 -10.42
CA VAL A 110 -4.93 -12.65 -11.45
C VAL A 110 -3.67 -13.30 -12.02
N LEU A 111 -3.71 -13.62 -13.31
CA LEU A 111 -2.59 -14.22 -14.01
C LEU A 111 -1.59 -13.14 -14.43
N ASN A 112 -0.32 -13.26 -14.03
CA ASN A 112 0.75 -12.41 -14.54
C ASN A 112 1.43 -13.02 -15.77
N GLU A 113 2.31 -12.26 -16.43
CA GLU A 113 3.04 -12.70 -17.63
C GLU A 113 3.97 -13.91 -17.39
N ARG A 114 4.37 -14.15 -16.13
CA ARG A 114 5.22 -15.29 -15.73
C ARG A 114 4.40 -16.56 -15.50
N GLY A 115 3.07 -16.47 -15.55
CA GLY A 115 2.15 -17.56 -15.25
C GLY A 115 1.81 -17.70 -13.77
N ASP A 116 2.25 -16.79 -12.89
CA ASP A 116 1.85 -16.80 -11.48
C ASP A 116 0.42 -16.28 -11.32
N ILE A 117 -0.29 -16.79 -10.32
CA ILE A 117 -1.65 -16.37 -9.99
C ILE A 117 -1.64 -15.63 -8.65
N GLY A 118 -1.84 -14.32 -8.68
CA GLY A 118 -2.10 -13.51 -7.50
C GLY A 118 -3.57 -13.60 -7.09
N VAL A 119 -3.86 -13.82 -5.81
CA VAL A 119 -5.24 -13.73 -5.30
C VAL A 119 -5.55 -12.28 -4.99
N VAL A 120 -6.66 -11.78 -5.52
CA VAL A 120 -7.20 -10.45 -5.20
C VAL A 120 -8.51 -10.64 -4.45
N ALA A 121 -8.53 -10.15 -3.22
CA ALA A 121 -9.73 -10.09 -2.39
C ALA A 121 -10.63 -8.92 -2.83
N PRO A 122 -11.96 -9.04 -2.69
CA PRO A 122 -12.89 -7.99 -3.12
C PRO A 122 -12.80 -6.72 -2.25
N PHE A 123 -12.42 -6.85 -0.98
CA PHE A 123 -12.23 -5.75 -0.03
C PHE A 123 -11.34 -6.22 1.13
N ASP A 124 -10.90 -5.31 1.99
CA ASP A 124 -10.14 -5.67 3.19
C ASP A 124 -11.07 -6.23 4.28
N LEU A 125 -11.13 -7.55 4.42
CA LEU A 125 -11.93 -8.17 5.48
C LEU A 125 -11.39 -7.74 6.85
N PRO A 126 -12.23 -7.20 7.76
CA PRO A 126 -11.76 -6.77 9.07
C PRO A 126 -11.37 -7.94 9.97
N TYR A 127 -11.89 -9.14 9.70
CA TYR A 127 -11.70 -10.32 10.53
C TYR A 127 -10.49 -11.16 10.11
N PRO A 128 -9.78 -11.79 11.07
CA PRO A 128 -8.74 -12.76 10.75
C PRO A 128 -9.29 -13.87 9.86
N HIS A 129 -8.59 -14.16 8.76
CA HIS A 129 -9.01 -15.15 7.78
C HIS A 129 -7.83 -15.83 7.12
N ALA A 130 -8.08 -17.00 6.54
CA ALA A 130 -7.10 -17.78 5.80
C ALA A 130 -7.74 -18.46 4.60
N PHE A 131 -6.97 -18.58 3.53
CA PHE A 131 -7.30 -19.36 2.35
C PHE A 131 -6.59 -20.72 2.42
N ASP A 132 -7.34 -21.80 2.19
CA ASP A 132 -6.79 -23.14 1.95
C ASP A 132 -7.11 -23.56 0.52
N TRP A 133 -6.18 -23.28 -0.40
CA TRP A 133 -6.31 -23.60 -1.81
C TRP A 133 -6.05 -25.07 -2.05
N SER A 134 -6.93 -25.73 -2.80
CA SER A 134 -6.89 -27.18 -3.02
C SER A 134 -6.51 -27.55 -4.46
N ALA A 135 -6.97 -26.79 -5.46
CA ALA A 135 -6.71 -27.10 -6.86
C ALA A 135 -6.79 -25.90 -7.79
N ILE A 136 -6.20 -26.05 -8.98
CA ILE A 136 -6.27 -25.11 -10.09
C ILE A 136 -6.90 -25.85 -11.26
N ARG A 137 -7.96 -25.28 -11.83
CA ARG A 137 -8.65 -25.79 -13.01
C ARG A 137 -8.22 -24.99 -14.23
N PHE A 138 -8.03 -25.67 -15.34
CA PHE A 138 -7.61 -25.10 -16.62
C PHE A 138 -8.75 -25.19 -17.63
N LEU A 139 -8.72 -24.31 -18.64
CA LEU A 139 -9.74 -24.27 -19.71
C LEU A 139 -9.81 -25.57 -20.54
N ASP A 140 -8.73 -26.36 -20.57
CA ASP A 140 -8.72 -27.68 -21.20
C ASP A 140 -9.41 -28.79 -20.36
N GLY A 141 -9.99 -28.40 -19.22
CA GLY A 141 -10.65 -29.29 -18.27
C GLY A 141 -9.70 -29.97 -17.27
N SER A 142 -8.38 -29.80 -17.41
CA SER A 142 -7.42 -30.38 -16.49
C SER A 142 -7.47 -29.72 -15.11
N VAL A 143 -7.22 -30.52 -14.07
CA VAL A 143 -7.24 -30.09 -12.67
C VAL A 143 -5.92 -30.47 -12.02
N VAL A 144 -5.30 -29.51 -11.35
CA VAL A 144 -3.99 -29.69 -10.72
C VAL A 144 -4.10 -29.38 -9.23
N PRO A 145 -3.86 -30.36 -8.34
CA PRO A 145 -3.90 -30.13 -6.91
C PRO A 145 -2.72 -29.28 -6.46
N THR A 146 -2.95 -28.35 -5.53
CA THR A 146 -1.93 -27.45 -4.97
C THR A 146 -0.95 -28.17 -4.04
N ARG A 147 -1.37 -29.28 -3.43
CA ARG A 147 -0.52 -30.18 -2.64
C ARG A 147 -0.19 -31.41 -3.48
N GLN A 148 1.06 -31.56 -3.90
CA GLN A 148 1.52 -32.77 -4.61
C GLN A 148 2.40 -33.66 -3.71
N PRO A 149 2.34 -35.00 -3.87
CA PRO A 149 3.32 -35.90 -3.25
C PRO A 149 4.74 -35.62 -3.78
N ALA A 150 5.75 -35.90 -2.96
CA ALA A 150 7.15 -35.78 -3.38
C ALA A 150 7.42 -36.67 -4.62
N GLY A 151 7.97 -36.07 -5.69
CA GLY A 151 8.36 -36.78 -6.92
C GLY A 151 7.44 -36.58 -8.12
N ALA A 152 6.32 -35.86 -7.99
CA ALA A 152 5.50 -35.50 -9.13
C ALA A 152 6.19 -34.40 -9.98
N GLY A 153 6.18 -34.59 -11.30
CA GLY A 153 6.87 -33.73 -12.26
C GLY A 153 6.23 -32.36 -12.50
N VAL A 154 5.47 -31.79 -11.55
CA VAL A 154 4.94 -30.43 -11.57
C VAL A 154 5.05 -29.84 -10.17
N ALA A 155 5.74 -28.71 -10.00
CA ALA A 155 5.86 -28.06 -8.70
C ALA A 155 4.89 -26.87 -8.63
N ILE A 156 3.76 -27.02 -7.92
CA ILE A 156 3.00 -25.85 -7.48
C ILE A 156 3.59 -25.42 -6.14
N SER A 157 4.09 -24.20 -6.07
CA SER A 157 4.57 -23.63 -4.82
C SER A 157 3.55 -22.61 -4.31
N VAL A 158 2.92 -22.94 -3.18
CA VAL A 158 2.04 -22.01 -2.47
C VAL A 158 2.88 -21.28 -1.45
N GLN A 159 3.12 -19.99 -1.67
CA GLN A 159 3.80 -19.17 -0.69
C GLN A 159 2.77 -18.60 0.30
N GLN A 160 2.87 -19.02 1.56
CA GLN A 160 1.95 -18.59 2.63
C GLN A 160 2.05 -17.09 2.97
N GLN A 161 3.12 -16.41 2.55
CA GLN A 161 3.31 -14.99 2.81
C GLN A 161 2.54 -14.14 1.80
N GLY A 162 1.21 -14.12 1.94
CA GLY A 162 0.36 -13.14 1.28
C GLY A 162 -0.04 -13.57 -0.13
N GLN A 163 -1.18 -14.25 -0.22
CA GLN A 163 -2.12 -14.26 -1.36
C GLN A 163 -1.56 -14.66 -2.75
N LEU A 164 -0.27 -14.96 -2.91
CA LEU A 164 0.34 -15.29 -4.19
C LEU A 164 0.53 -16.80 -4.35
N LEU A 165 -0.07 -17.37 -5.41
CA LEU A 165 0.16 -18.74 -5.83
C LEU A 165 1.09 -18.75 -7.05
N THR A 166 2.28 -19.30 -6.89
CA THR A 166 3.26 -19.42 -7.97
C THR A 166 3.10 -20.77 -8.64
N LEU A 167 2.79 -20.74 -9.94
CA LEU A 167 2.72 -21.92 -10.79
C LEU A 167 4.10 -22.15 -11.44
N SER A 168 4.93 -23.01 -10.87
CA SER A 168 6.15 -23.45 -11.56
C SER A 168 5.83 -24.64 -12.48
N GLN A 169 5.43 -24.33 -13.71
CA GLN A 169 5.17 -25.35 -14.73
C GLN A 169 6.48 -25.83 -15.37
N PRO A 170 6.78 -27.13 -15.37
CA PRO A 170 7.91 -27.68 -16.11
C PRO A 170 7.59 -28.03 -17.57
N ASP A 171 6.31 -27.99 -17.96
CA ASP A 171 5.87 -28.28 -19.33
C ASP A 171 4.92 -27.17 -19.82
N VAL A 172 5.32 -26.50 -20.91
CA VAL A 172 4.66 -25.35 -21.58
C VAL A 172 3.31 -25.74 -22.24
N ARG A 173 2.71 -26.87 -21.87
CA ARG A 173 1.56 -27.47 -22.58
C ARG A 173 0.23 -27.43 -21.85
N ARG A 174 0.16 -26.92 -20.62
CA ARG A 174 -1.13 -26.77 -19.93
C ARG A 174 -1.79 -25.46 -20.39
N GLY A 175 -3.10 -25.49 -20.64
CA GLY A 175 -3.85 -24.32 -21.12
C GLY A 175 -3.84 -23.12 -20.16
N LEU A 176 -4.69 -22.13 -20.40
CA LEU A 176 -4.85 -21.01 -19.46
C LEU A 176 -5.61 -21.49 -18.20
N PRO A 177 -5.18 -21.10 -16.99
CA PRO A 177 -5.97 -21.32 -15.78
C PRO A 177 -7.34 -20.65 -15.88
N GLU A 178 -8.38 -21.38 -15.49
CA GLU A 178 -9.77 -20.92 -15.49
C GLU A 178 -10.21 -20.52 -14.07
N SER A 179 -9.91 -21.35 -13.07
CA SER A 179 -10.34 -21.10 -11.69
C SER A 179 -9.40 -21.69 -10.63
N LEU A 180 -9.47 -21.11 -9.43
CA LEU A 180 -8.86 -21.60 -8.20
C LEU A 180 -9.94 -22.16 -7.27
N ASP A 181 -9.82 -23.44 -6.93
CA ASP A 181 -10.68 -24.12 -5.98
C ASP A 181 -10.03 -24.11 -4.58
N GLY A 182 -10.82 -23.88 -3.53
CA GLY A 182 -10.32 -23.85 -2.17
C GLY A 182 -11.39 -23.64 -1.10
N GLU A 183 -10.93 -23.30 0.10
CA GLU A 183 -11.77 -22.97 1.24
C GLU A 183 -11.30 -21.67 1.92
N LEU A 184 -12.25 -20.79 2.24
CA LEU A 184 -12.05 -19.62 3.08
C LEU A 184 -12.50 -19.93 4.50
N ARG A 185 -11.64 -19.64 5.47
CA ARG A 185 -11.98 -19.68 6.91
C ARG A 185 -11.87 -18.27 7.49
N ILE A 186 -12.93 -17.80 8.12
CA ILE A 186 -13.02 -16.49 8.78
C ILE A 186 -13.29 -16.70 10.26
N ALA A 187 -12.38 -16.24 11.13
CA ALA A 187 -12.58 -16.29 12.57
C ALA A 187 -13.30 -15.01 13.03
N LEU A 188 -14.57 -15.12 13.39
CA LEU A 188 -15.32 -13.98 13.91
C LEU A 188 -14.88 -13.67 15.35
N PRO A 189 -14.82 -12.38 15.73
CA PRO A 189 -14.55 -12.00 17.11
C PRO A 189 -15.76 -12.31 18.00
N LYS A 190 -15.52 -12.63 19.28
CA LYS A 190 -16.59 -12.70 20.30
C LYS A 190 -17.22 -11.34 20.56
N ALA A 191 -16.39 -10.30 20.52
CA ALA A 191 -16.76 -8.91 20.77
C ALA A 191 -15.76 -7.96 20.10
N THR A 192 -16.19 -6.74 19.83
CA THR A 192 -15.37 -5.67 19.22
C THR A 192 -15.30 -4.42 20.11
N PRO A 193 -14.86 -4.53 21.38
CA PRO A 193 -14.72 -3.37 22.26
C PRO A 193 -13.73 -2.36 21.67
N HIS A 194 -14.00 -1.08 21.89
CA HIS A 194 -13.14 0.00 21.43
C HIS A 194 -12.96 1.08 22.50
N ALA A 195 -11.89 1.85 22.37
CA ALA A 195 -11.64 3.04 23.17
C ALA A 195 -11.10 4.16 22.28
N ASP A 196 -11.52 5.39 22.57
CA ASP A 196 -11.05 6.59 21.91
C ASP A 196 -10.02 7.31 22.80
N PHE A 197 -8.97 7.84 22.17
CA PHE A 197 -7.90 8.59 22.78
C PHE A 197 -7.79 9.96 22.11
N THR A 198 -7.55 10.99 22.92
CA THR A 198 -7.17 12.34 22.46
C THR A 198 -5.81 12.69 23.05
N ARG A 199 -5.19 13.78 22.60
CA ARG A 199 -3.89 14.23 23.16
C ARG A 199 -3.94 14.45 24.68
N ALA A 200 -5.10 14.83 25.22
CA ALA A 200 -5.32 15.00 26.66
C ALA A 200 -5.30 13.67 27.45
N ALA A 201 -5.50 12.53 26.76
CA ALA A 201 -5.47 11.21 27.36
C ALA A 201 -4.05 10.61 27.48
N ARG A 202 -2.99 11.41 27.32
CA ARG A 202 -1.60 10.92 27.40
C ARG A 202 -1.34 10.29 28.77
N GLY A 203 -0.79 9.09 28.78
CA GLY A 203 -0.56 8.27 29.98
C GLY A 203 -1.80 7.55 30.51
N GLN A 204 -3.00 7.81 29.96
CA GLN A 204 -4.21 7.10 30.37
C GLN A 204 -4.25 5.70 29.75
N THR A 205 -4.67 4.72 30.55
CA THR A 205 -4.86 3.33 30.14
C THR A 205 -6.35 3.01 29.98
N ARG A 206 -6.71 2.31 28.91
CA ARG A 206 -8.06 1.81 28.64
C ARG A 206 -8.00 0.29 28.49
N ARG A 207 -8.92 -0.42 29.14
CA ARG A 207 -8.98 -1.89 29.10
C ARG A 207 -9.94 -2.34 28.00
N LEU A 208 -9.48 -3.25 27.15
CA LEU A 208 -10.27 -3.87 26.09
C LEU A 208 -10.01 -5.38 26.15
N GLY A 209 -11.02 -6.16 26.57
CA GLY A 209 -10.84 -7.59 26.85
C GLY A 209 -9.76 -7.84 27.91
N ASP A 210 -8.86 -8.78 27.63
CA ASP A 210 -7.76 -9.17 28.53
C ASP A 210 -6.52 -8.25 28.44
N TYR A 211 -6.58 -7.21 27.60
CA TYR A 211 -5.48 -6.31 27.32
C TYR A 211 -5.76 -4.88 27.82
N ALA A 212 -4.68 -4.17 28.09
CA ALA A 212 -4.70 -2.77 28.47
C ALA A 212 -3.90 -1.94 27.46
N PHE A 213 -4.52 -0.89 26.93
CA PHE A 213 -3.97 0.01 25.92
C PHE A 213 -3.70 1.37 26.54
N THR A 214 -2.48 1.87 26.44
CA THR A 214 -2.06 3.14 27.05
C THR A 214 -1.58 4.11 25.99
N LEU A 215 -2.12 5.33 25.95
CA LEU A 215 -1.61 6.36 25.05
C LEU A 215 -0.25 6.85 25.54
N GLN A 216 0.83 6.45 24.87
CA GLN A 216 2.19 6.86 25.23
C GLN A 216 2.56 8.20 24.59
N ALA A 217 2.26 8.39 23.30
CA ALA A 217 2.52 9.62 22.56
C ALA A 217 1.47 9.87 21.47
N MET A 218 1.19 11.14 21.19
CA MET A 218 0.33 11.59 20.09
C MET A 218 0.81 12.93 19.57
N ASP A 219 1.54 12.90 18.45
CA ASP A 219 1.97 14.08 17.72
C ASP A 219 0.90 14.45 16.68
N ASP A 220 1.22 15.37 15.76
CA ASP A 220 0.22 15.82 14.78
C ASP A 220 -0.11 14.74 13.74
N HIS A 221 0.78 13.79 13.45
CA HIS A 221 0.59 12.78 12.40
C HIS A 221 1.03 11.37 12.81
N SER A 222 1.42 11.18 14.06
CA SER A 222 1.82 9.87 14.58
C SER A 222 1.30 9.63 16.00
N VAL A 223 1.07 8.36 16.33
CA VAL A 223 0.60 7.92 17.64
C VAL A 223 1.41 6.71 18.10
N THR A 224 1.67 6.64 19.39
CA THR A 224 2.24 5.46 20.05
C THR A 224 1.29 4.96 21.14
N ILE A 225 0.87 3.71 21.02
CA ILE A 225 0.02 3.01 21.99
C ILE A 225 0.81 1.86 22.61
N GLY A 226 0.97 1.87 23.93
CA GLY A 226 1.52 0.74 24.67
C GLY A 226 0.44 -0.31 24.94
N VAL A 227 0.81 -1.58 24.86
CA VAL A 227 -0.06 -2.74 25.06
C VAL A 227 0.54 -3.66 26.12
N THR A 228 -0.28 -3.96 27.12
CA THR A 228 0.02 -4.95 28.17
C THR A 228 -1.13 -5.91 28.36
N GLN A 229 -0.88 -6.99 29.09
CA GLN A 229 -1.94 -7.74 29.72
C GLN A 229 -2.66 -6.85 30.76
N HIS A 230 -3.91 -7.18 31.14
CA HIS A 230 -4.69 -6.38 32.08
C HIS A 230 -4.03 -6.19 33.46
N ASP A 231 -3.17 -7.13 33.87
CA ASP A 231 -2.40 -7.13 35.11
C ASP A 231 -1.08 -6.32 35.00
N GLY A 232 -0.82 -5.72 33.83
CA GLY A 232 0.39 -4.95 33.53
C GLY A 232 1.55 -5.80 33.00
N GLY A 233 1.39 -7.11 32.89
CA GLY A 233 2.39 -8.03 32.34
C GLY A 233 2.55 -7.95 30.82
N ALA A 234 3.48 -8.73 30.28
CA ALA A 234 3.66 -8.88 28.83
C ALA A 234 2.36 -9.42 28.19
N PRO A 235 1.95 -8.90 27.01
CA PRO A 235 0.67 -9.24 26.39
C PRO A 235 0.71 -10.65 25.76
N ARG A 236 0.47 -11.69 26.57
CA ARG A 236 0.57 -13.09 26.14
C ARG A 236 -0.59 -13.47 25.23
N GLY A 237 -0.30 -14.18 24.14
CA GLY A 237 -1.33 -14.58 23.17
C GLY A 237 -1.90 -13.42 22.35
N PHE A 238 -1.31 -12.23 22.45
CA PHE A 238 -1.72 -11.06 21.69
C PHE A 238 -1.33 -11.22 20.22
N SER A 239 -2.32 -11.01 19.35
CA SER A 239 -2.08 -10.84 17.92
C SER A 239 -2.34 -9.37 17.58
N SER A 240 -1.33 -8.71 17.03
CA SER A 240 -1.47 -7.34 16.54
C SER A 240 -2.54 -7.26 15.46
N ASP A 241 -2.73 -8.30 14.64
CA ASP A 241 -3.77 -8.35 13.60
C ASP A 241 -5.21 -8.40 14.14
N ALA A 242 -5.36 -8.66 15.44
CA ALA A 242 -6.63 -8.51 16.14
C ALA A 242 -6.90 -7.06 16.59
N VAL A 243 -6.04 -6.09 16.28
CA VAL A 243 -6.21 -4.69 16.68
C VAL A 243 -6.26 -3.77 15.47
N ILE A 244 -7.32 -2.96 15.44
CA ILE A 244 -7.53 -1.89 14.45
C ILE A 244 -7.27 -0.55 15.16
N ILE A 245 -6.37 0.26 14.61
CA ILE A 245 -6.08 1.61 15.12
C ILE A 245 -6.34 2.61 14.00
N GLU A 246 -7.32 3.49 14.22
CA GLU A 246 -7.77 4.49 13.25
C GLU A 246 -7.62 5.89 13.84
N ALA A 247 -6.85 6.76 13.20
CA ALA A 247 -6.84 8.17 13.54
C ALA A 247 -7.96 8.91 12.82
N ARG A 248 -8.49 9.95 13.44
CA ARG A 248 -9.47 10.87 12.86
C ARG A 248 -8.99 12.29 12.95
N ASP A 249 -9.30 13.08 11.93
CA ASP A 249 -9.09 14.52 11.95
C ASP A 249 -10.17 15.24 12.78
N ALA A 250 -10.10 16.58 12.81
CA ALA A 250 -11.03 17.40 13.56
C ALA A 250 -12.48 17.34 13.03
N ALA A 251 -12.68 16.96 11.76
CA ALA A 251 -14.00 16.73 11.17
C ALA A 251 -14.52 15.31 11.45
N GLY A 252 -13.74 14.47 12.14
CA GLY A 252 -14.08 13.09 12.44
C GLY A 252 -13.81 12.11 11.29
N GLN A 253 -13.18 12.56 10.20
CA GLN A 253 -12.86 11.72 9.05
C GLN A 253 -11.64 10.86 9.37
N VAL A 254 -11.71 9.57 9.01
CA VAL A 254 -10.59 8.62 9.22
C VAL A 254 -9.43 8.99 8.31
N LEU A 255 -8.22 9.01 8.86
CA LEU A 255 -6.98 9.30 8.14
C LEU A 255 -6.34 8.03 7.61
N PHE A 256 -5.76 8.11 6.40
CA PHE A 256 -5.01 7.01 5.82
C PHE A 256 -3.77 6.69 6.64
N ASN A 257 -3.58 5.40 6.91
CA ASN A 257 -2.44 4.88 7.65
C ASN A 257 -1.46 4.19 6.68
N PRO A 258 -0.37 4.87 6.26
CA PRO A 258 0.67 4.25 5.45
C PRO A 258 1.68 3.43 6.27
N LEU A 259 1.62 3.49 7.61
CA LEU A 259 2.73 3.05 8.45
C LEU A 259 2.26 2.51 9.79
N ARG A 260 2.56 1.24 10.01
CA ARG A 260 2.24 0.45 11.20
C ARG A 260 3.48 -0.30 11.67
N LEU A 261 4.01 0.08 12.82
CA LEU A 261 5.15 -0.59 13.45
C LEU A 261 4.72 -1.19 14.78
N TRP A 262 4.99 -2.48 14.94
CA TRP A 262 4.84 -3.19 16.21
C TRP A 262 6.20 -3.63 16.70
N GLY A 263 6.44 -3.45 17.99
CA GLY A 263 7.70 -3.88 18.58
C GLY A 263 7.90 -3.34 19.98
N THR A 264 9.11 -3.47 20.47
CA THR A 264 9.52 -2.79 21.71
C THR A 264 10.18 -1.46 21.37
N ARG A 265 10.10 -0.48 22.29
CA ARG A 265 10.63 0.88 22.08
C ARG A 265 12.06 0.94 21.54
N ASP A 266 12.94 0.08 22.05
CA ASP A 266 14.37 0.06 21.71
C ASP A 266 14.76 -1.05 20.73
N GLN A 267 13.79 -1.66 20.03
CA GLN A 267 14.04 -2.82 19.17
C GLN A 267 15.08 -2.54 18.09
N LEU A 268 14.91 -1.48 17.29
CA LEU A 268 15.84 -1.15 16.21
C LEU A 268 17.25 -0.89 16.74
N ALA A 269 17.38 -0.12 17.82
CA ALA A 269 18.67 0.20 18.42
C ALA A 269 19.37 -1.06 18.96
N ARG A 270 18.62 -1.99 19.57
CA ARG A 270 19.15 -3.29 20.01
C ARG A 270 19.57 -4.14 18.82
N SER A 271 18.73 -4.25 17.79
CA SER A 271 19.03 -5.06 16.61
C SER A 271 20.24 -4.52 15.82
N LEU A 272 20.45 -3.20 15.76
CA LEU A 272 21.65 -2.59 15.17
C LEU A 272 22.92 -2.92 15.96
N ARG A 273 22.89 -2.85 17.30
CA ARG A 273 24.04 -3.27 18.13
C ARG A 273 24.36 -4.74 17.94
N GLN A 274 23.33 -5.58 17.90
CA GLN A 274 23.48 -7.02 17.69
C GLN A 274 24.02 -7.33 16.29
N PHE A 275 23.57 -6.60 15.26
CA PHE A 275 24.13 -6.65 13.92
C PHE A 275 25.63 -6.34 13.92
N ASP A 276 26.04 -5.25 14.58
CA ASP A 276 27.44 -4.85 14.64
C ASP A 276 28.32 -5.92 15.30
N GLN A 277 27.81 -6.56 16.36
CA GLN A 277 28.50 -7.68 17.02
C GLN A 277 28.60 -8.93 16.12
N LEU A 278 27.48 -9.37 15.53
CA LEU A 278 27.45 -10.57 14.68
C LEU A 278 28.28 -10.38 13.41
N SER A 279 28.22 -9.20 12.79
CA SER A 279 29.02 -8.87 11.61
C SER A 279 30.52 -8.84 11.94
N ALA A 280 30.93 -8.36 13.12
CA ALA A 280 32.32 -8.40 13.57
C ALA A 280 32.80 -9.85 13.83
N GLN A 281 31.98 -10.68 14.47
CA GLN A 281 32.29 -12.10 14.68
C GLN A 281 32.43 -12.86 13.36
N ALA A 282 31.54 -12.61 12.40
CA ALA A 282 31.61 -13.22 11.08
C ALA A 282 32.86 -12.79 10.31
N ALA A 283 33.23 -11.50 10.36
CA ALA A 283 34.45 -10.99 9.73
C ALA A 283 35.73 -11.59 10.36
N ALA A 284 35.68 -11.91 11.66
CA ALA A 284 36.75 -12.61 12.36
C ALA A 284 36.75 -14.15 12.16
N GLY A 285 35.82 -14.68 11.35
CA GLY A 285 35.68 -16.13 11.13
C GLY A 285 35.08 -16.91 12.31
N GLN A 286 34.52 -16.22 13.30
CA GLN A 286 33.98 -16.79 14.55
C GLN A 286 32.48 -17.11 14.46
N LEU A 287 31.81 -16.67 13.40
CA LEU A 287 30.39 -16.92 13.17
C LEU A 287 30.17 -17.39 11.73
N THR A 288 29.50 -18.54 11.61
CA THR A 288 28.92 -19.01 10.36
C THR A 288 27.44 -19.33 10.59
N VAL A 289 26.61 -18.99 9.61
CA VAL A 289 25.17 -19.27 9.61
C VAL A 289 24.73 -19.74 8.22
N PRO A 290 23.78 -20.68 8.13
CA PRO A 290 23.32 -21.20 6.85
C PRO A 290 22.42 -20.22 6.10
N ASP A 291 21.73 -19.33 6.82
CA ASP A 291 20.72 -18.43 6.27
C ASP A 291 20.40 -17.24 7.19
N THR A 292 19.61 -16.31 6.64
CA THR A 292 19.13 -15.09 7.31
C THR A 292 18.18 -15.39 8.47
N ALA A 293 17.35 -16.43 8.39
CA ALA A 293 16.44 -16.79 9.48
C ALA A 293 17.19 -17.16 10.76
N THR A 294 18.27 -17.93 10.61
CA THR A 294 19.16 -18.33 11.71
C THR A 294 19.86 -17.11 12.31
N LEU A 295 20.32 -16.19 11.46
CA LEU A 295 20.97 -14.95 11.90
C LEU A 295 20.01 -14.04 12.67
N LEU A 296 18.79 -13.83 12.17
CA LEU A 296 17.74 -13.03 12.83
C LEU A 296 17.33 -13.63 14.18
N ALA A 297 17.23 -14.95 14.27
CA ALA A 297 16.96 -15.64 15.52
C ALA A 297 18.09 -15.44 16.55
N LYS A 298 19.35 -15.61 16.13
CA LYS A 298 20.52 -15.28 16.97
C LYS A 298 20.57 -13.81 17.39
N ALA A 299 20.02 -12.93 16.55
CA ALA A 299 19.94 -11.52 16.83
C ALA A 299 18.77 -11.11 17.75
N GLY A 300 17.96 -12.07 18.23
CA GLY A 300 16.86 -11.80 19.17
C GLY A 300 15.67 -11.06 18.55
N PHE A 301 15.48 -11.12 17.23
CA PHE A 301 14.36 -10.43 16.55
C PHE A 301 12.97 -10.88 17.00
N LYS A 302 12.86 -12.05 17.64
CA LYS A 302 11.60 -12.63 18.13
C LYS A 302 11.32 -12.34 19.62
N ASP A 303 12.26 -11.73 20.34
CA ASP A 303 12.15 -11.59 21.79
C ASP A 303 11.37 -10.33 22.17
N ALA A 304 10.04 -10.47 22.31
CA ALA A 304 9.16 -9.45 22.87
C ALA A 304 9.00 -9.64 24.40
N ASN A 305 10.12 -9.64 25.14
CA ASN A 305 10.07 -9.62 26.60
C ASN A 305 9.80 -8.19 27.09
N GLY A 306 8.54 -7.74 27.14
CA GLY A 306 8.18 -6.40 27.65
C GLY A 306 6.80 -5.89 27.22
N GLN A 307 6.54 -4.60 27.47
CA GLN A 307 5.40 -3.87 26.91
C GLN A 307 5.55 -3.78 25.39
N LEU A 308 4.54 -4.21 24.66
CA LEU A 308 4.49 -4.09 23.20
C LEU A 308 4.02 -2.68 22.85
N GLU A 309 4.65 -2.03 21.89
CA GLU A 309 4.25 -0.71 21.41
C GLU A 309 3.76 -0.80 19.96
N ALA A 310 2.64 -0.13 19.72
CA ALA A 310 2.06 0.13 18.43
C ALA A 310 2.38 1.57 18.03
N ARG A 311 3.24 1.76 17.03
CA ARG A 311 3.62 3.08 16.50
C ARG A 311 3.04 3.25 15.10
N PHE A 312 2.14 4.20 14.93
CA PHE A 312 1.36 4.38 13.71
C PHE A 312 1.58 5.79 13.17
N GLY A 313 1.80 5.90 11.86
CA GLY A 313 1.86 7.17 11.12
C GLY A 313 0.63 7.33 10.25
N PHE A 314 0.11 8.56 10.15
CA PHE A 314 -1.11 8.88 9.41
C PHE A 314 -0.89 10.05 8.44
N LYS A 315 -1.60 10.03 7.31
CA LYS A 315 -1.61 11.12 6.33
C LYS A 315 -2.62 12.19 6.73
N GLY A 316 -2.28 13.03 7.70
CA GLY A 316 -3.07 14.19 8.09
C GLY A 316 -2.89 14.55 9.55
N ARG A 317 -3.57 15.61 9.99
CA ARG A 317 -3.53 16.05 11.38
C ARG A 317 -4.50 15.23 12.25
N ILE A 318 -3.97 14.55 13.26
CA ILE A 318 -4.71 13.72 14.20
C ILE A 318 -5.41 14.60 15.25
N ALA A 319 -6.72 14.46 15.37
CA ALA A 319 -7.50 15.00 16.47
C ALA A 319 -7.83 13.93 17.52
N SER A 320 -8.08 12.69 17.09
CA SER A 320 -8.36 11.56 17.97
C SER A 320 -7.89 10.24 17.34
N VAL A 321 -7.74 9.22 18.17
CA VAL A 321 -7.40 7.86 17.75
C VAL A 321 -8.35 6.87 18.39
N ARG A 322 -8.97 6.03 17.57
CA ARG A 322 -9.79 4.89 18.01
C ARG A 322 -8.96 3.62 17.97
N VAL A 323 -8.94 2.88 19.07
CA VAL A 323 -8.38 1.54 19.17
C VAL A 323 -9.53 0.56 19.33
N THR A 324 -9.65 -0.40 18.41
CA THR A 324 -10.66 -1.46 18.44
C THR A 324 -9.95 -2.82 18.53
N LEU A 325 -10.38 -3.65 19.48
CA LEU A 325 -9.88 -5.01 19.65
C LEU A 325 -10.91 -6.02 19.11
N LEU A 326 -10.46 -6.94 18.27
CA LEU A 326 -11.20 -8.11 17.81
C LEU A 326 -10.96 -9.26 18.81
N VAL A 327 -11.84 -9.40 19.80
CA VAL A 327 -11.64 -10.39 20.88
C VAL A 327 -11.72 -11.81 20.31
N PRO A 328 -10.68 -12.66 20.47
CA PRO A 328 -10.64 -13.98 19.84
C PRO A 328 -11.64 -14.97 20.43
N GLY A 329 -11.90 -16.04 19.65
CA GLY A 329 -12.67 -17.22 20.08
C GLY A 329 -14.17 -17.18 19.75
N GLY A 330 -14.60 -16.32 18.82
CA GLY A 330 -15.95 -16.40 18.27
C GLY A 330 -16.08 -17.57 17.29
N PRO A 331 -17.26 -17.71 16.64
CA PRO A 331 -17.48 -18.77 15.65
C PRO A 331 -16.59 -18.59 14.41
N THR A 332 -16.22 -19.71 13.80
CA THR A 332 -15.51 -19.72 12.51
C THR A 332 -16.52 -19.95 11.39
N LEU A 333 -16.53 -19.05 10.41
CA LEU A 333 -17.27 -19.24 9.17
C LEU A 333 -16.37 -19.90 8.13
N THR A 334 -16.93 -20.87 7.42
CA THR A 334 -16.24 -21.57 6.33
C THR A 334 -17.03 -21.41 5.04
N ARG A 335 -16.34 -21.11 3.93
CA ARG A 335 -16.92 -21.00 2.59
C ARG A 335 -16.08 -21.71 1.55
N ARG A 336 -16.73 -22.42 0.63
CA ARG A 336 -16.07 -22.95 -0.56
C ARG A 336 -15.69 -21.79 -1.48
N LEU A 337 -14.51 -21.88 -2.07
CA LEU A 337 -14.01 -20.96 -3.08
C LEU A 337 -13.98 -21.66 -4.45
N SER A 338 -14.36 -20.89 -5.46
CA SER A 338 -14.24 -21.20 -6.88
C SER A 338 -13.93 -19.89 -7.60
N ALA A 339 -12.74 -19.35 -7.34
CA ALA A 339 -12.34 -18.02 -7.78
C ALA A 339 -11.94 -18.05 -9.26
N SER A 340 -12.59 -17.24 -10.10
CA SER A 340 -12.19 -17.08 -11.51
C SER A 340 -10.77 -16.55 -11.62
N VAL A 341 -9.98 -17.06 -12.57
CA VAL A 341 -8.65 -16.53 -12.89
C VAL A 341 -8.74 -15.63 -14.12
N LEU A 342 -8.38 -14.36 -13.95
CA LEU A 342 -8.42 -13.34 -14.99
C LEU A 342 -7.02 -12.86 -15.35
N PRO A 343 -6.69 -12.72 -16.65
CA PRO A 343 -5.44 -12.10 -17.10
C PRO A 343 -5.58 -10.56 -17.10
N LEU A 344 -5.84 -9.97 -15.93
CA LEU A 344 -6.01 -8.52 -15.80
C LEU A 344 -4.75 -7.77 -16.26
N GLY A 345 -4.94 -6.67 -16.99
CA GLY A 345 -3.89 -5.86 -17.59
C GLY A 345 -3.27 -6.46 -18.86
N GLN A 346 -3.72 -7.64 -19.30
CA GLN A 346 -3.27 -8.25 -20.55
C GLN A 346 -4.27 -8.00 -21.69
N THR A 347 -3.80 -8.20 -22.92
CA THR A 347 -4.65 -8.18 -24.12
C THR A 347 -4.87 -9.59 -24.62
N LEU A 348 -6.13 -10.00 -24.80
CA LEU A 348 -6.52 -11.29 -25.35
C LEU A 348 -7.02 -11.16 -26.79
N GLU A 349 -6.67 -12.11 -27.64
CA GLU A 349 -7.08 -12.12 -29.05
C GLU A 349 -8.19 -13.15 -29.29
N GLY A 350 -9.31 -12.72 -29.88
CA GLY A 350 -10.38 -13.63 -30.32
C GLY A 350 -11.13 -14.36 -29.21
N VAL A 351 -11.06 -13.90 -27.96
CA VAL A 351 -11.70 -14.52 -26.80
C VAL A 351 -12.99 -13.78 -26.41
N GLY A 352 -14.05 -14.54 -26.12
CA GLY A 352 -15.25 -14.02 -25.46
C GLY A 352 -15.10 -14.08 -23.94
N LEU A 353 -15.50 -13.01 -23.25
CA LEU A 353 -15.48 -12.95 -21.79
C LEU A 353 -16.87 -13.20 -21.21
N THR A 354 -16.94 -13.84 -20.05
CA THR A 354 -18.15 -14.04 -19.28
C THR A 354 -18.17 -13.18 -18.01
N PRO A 355 -19.34 -12.70 -17.56
CA PRO A 355 -19.51 -12.05 -16.27
C PRO A 355 -19.00 -12.91 -15.10
N LEU A 356 -18.60 -12.26 -13.99
CA LEU A 356 -18.21 -12.99 -12.77
C LEU A 356 -19.46 -13.50 -12.06
N THR A 357 -19.36 -14.69 -11.48
CA THR A 357 -20.42 -15.22 -10.61
C THR A 357 -20.24 -14.67 -9.20
N LEU A 358 -21.04 -13.66 -8.86
CA LEU A 358 -20.96 -12.98 -7.56
C LEU A 358 -22.13 -13.39 -6.66
N ALA A 359 -21.89 -13.41 -5.35
CA ALA A 359 -22.96 -13.63 -4.37
C ALA A 359 -23.72 -12.33 -4.05
N GLY A 360 -23.15 -11.15 -4.33
CA GLY A 360 -23.75 -9.83 -4.07
C GLY A 360 -22.81 -8.68 -4.47
N SER A 361 -23.24 -7.43 -4.23
CA SER A 361 -22.45 -6.24 -4.53
C SER A 361 -21.35 -6.00 -3.48
N VAL A 362 -20.22 -5.45 -3.93
CA VAL A 362 -19.15 -4.89 -3.13
C VAL A 362 -18.99 -3.43 -3.53
N TYR A 363 -19.02 -2.56 -2.54
CA TYR A 363 -19.02 -1.13 -2.78
C TYR A 363 -17.63 -0.54 -2.70
N ASP A 364 -17.36 0.42 -3.57
CA ASP A 364 -16.16 1.24 -3.50
C ASP A 364 -16.39 2.40 -2.53
N HIS A 365 -15.87 2.25 -1.32
CA HIS A 365 -15.89 3.31 -0.32
C HIS A 365 -14.81 4.36 -0.51
N ASP A 366 -13.79 4.08 -1.33
CA ASP A 366 -12.60 4.93 -1.45
C ASP A 366 -12.78 6.01 -2.54
N THR A 367 -13.33 5.64 -3.69
CA THR A 367 -13.52 6.57 -4.82
C THR A 367 -14.47 7.74 -4.53
N PRO A 368 -15.62 7.58 -3.85
CA PRO A 368 -16.55 8.67 -3.54
C PRO A 368 -16.00 9.79 -2.63
N ARG A 369 -14.79 9.62 -2.10
CA ARG A 369 -14.19 10.56 -1.12
C ARG A 369 -13.40 11.68 -1.73
N LEU A 370 -12.99 11.49 -2.99
CA LEU A 370 -12.31 12.53 -3.72
C LEU A 370 -13.28 13.69 -3.78
N ARG A 371 -12.93 14.76 -3.05
CA ARG A 371 -13.73 15.97 -3.06
C ARG A 371 -13.86 16.41 -4.51
N PRO A 372 -15.06 16.86 -4.95
CA PRO A 372 -15.18 17.62 -6.18
C PRO A 372 -14.09 18.68 -6.20
N ASP A 373 -13.53 18.95 -7.38
CA ASP A 373 -12.43 19.90 -7.44
C ASP A 373 -12.83 21.23 -6.85
N ILE A 374 -12.05 21.65 -5.86
CA ILE A 374 -12.31 22.83 -5.05
C ILE A 374 -12.04 24.09 -5.87
N GLU A 375 -12.78 25.17 -5.55
CA GLU A 375 -12.60 26.48 -6.17
C GLU A 375 -11.12 26.93 -6.13
N PRO A 376 -10.63 27.71 -7.12
CA PRO A 376 -9.20 28.05 -7.26
C PRO A 376 -8.54 28.55 -5.96
N ARG A 377 -9.25 29.39 -5.22
CA ARG A 377 -8.77 29.94 -3.93
C ARG A 377 -8.62 28.87 -2.85
N ALA A 378 -9.52 27.89 -2.81
CA ALA A 378 -9.48 26.79 -1.86
C ALA A 378 -8.35 25.80 -2.22
N MET A 379 -8.04 25.62 -3.52
CA MET A 379 -6.90 24.82 -3.98
C MET A 379 -5.58 25.38 -3.45
N ALA A 380 -5.30 26.66 -3.69
CA ALA A 380 -4.07 27.30 -3.21
C ALA A 380 -3.94 27.23 -1.68
N ALA A 381 -5.05 27.42 -0.94
CA ALA A 381 -5.05 27.31 0.52
C ALA A 381 -4.85 25.89 1.06
N SER A 382 -5.06 24.86 0.21
CA SER A 382 -4.95 23.45 0.59
C SER A 382 -3.59 22.83 0.24
N VAL A 383 -2.73 23.54 -0.49
CA VAL A 383 -1.35 23.09 -0.74
C VAL A 383 -0.57 23.18 0.56
N SER A 384 0.02 22.07 0.97
CA SER A 384 0.87 22.05 2.15
C SER A 384 2.32 22.39 1.78
N VAL A 385 3.04 23.00 2.72
CA VAL A 385 4.48 23.23 2.62
C VAL A 385 5.13 22.74 3.90
N ALA A 386 6.09 21.84 3.79
CA ALA A 386 6.79 21.28 4.94
C ALA A 386 8.30 21.22 4.69
N LEU A 387 9.08 21.49 5.73
CA LEU A 387 10.51 21.16 5.74
C LEU A 387 10.66 19.72 6.23
N VAL A 388 11.20 18.86 5.39
CA VAL A 388 11.45 17.44 5.69
C VAL A 388 12.92 17.09 5.45
N ARG A 389 13.33 15.87 5.84
CA ARG A 389 14.68 15.37 5.62
C ARG A 389 14.60 14.12 4.74
N ARG A 390 15.28 14.09 3.61
CA ARG A 390 15.36 12.96 2.67
C ARG A 390 16.82 12.65 2.42
N ASP A 391 17.27 11.43 2.73
CA ASP A 391 18.66 10.99 2.56
C ASP A 391 19.67 11.99 3.16
N ASP A 392 19.41 12.38 4.42
CA ASP A 392 20.17 13.37 5.19
C ASP A 392 20.20 14.81 4.65
N ARG A 393 19.44 15.09 3.59
CA ARG A 393 19.28 16.45 3.05
C ARG A 393 17.94 17.06 3.43
N PRO A 394 17.93 18.31 3.90
CA PRO A 394 16.73 19.11 4.00
C PRO A 394 16.01 19.28 2.66
N VAL A 395 14.69 19.15 2.66
CA VAL A 395 13.81 19.36 1.50
C VAL A 395 12.63 20.23 1.89
N ILE A 396 12.45 21.35 1.20
CA ILE A 396 11.18 22.09 1.19
C ILE A 396 10.24 21.32 0.28
N ARG A 397 9.26 20.63 0.85
CA ARG A 397 8.34 19.74 0.14
C ARG A 397 6.95 20.35 0.04
N PHE A 398 6.35 20.26 -1.15
CA PHE A 398 4.98 20.67 -1.43
C PHE A 398 4.05 19.46 -1.47
N GLY A 399 2.87 19.60 -0.87
CA GLY A 399 1.83 18.59 -0.85
C GLY A 399 0.60 18.99 -1.64
N TYR A 400 0.14 18.11 -2.53
CA TYR A 400 -1.08 18.32 -3.31
C TYR A 400 -2.30 17.85 -2.50
N PRO A 401 -3.44 18.56 -2.51
CA PRO A 401 -4.60 18.14 -1.76
C PRO A 401 -5.29 16.91 -2.39
N ASP A 402 -5.91 16.09 -1.55
CA ASP A 402 -6.71 14.94 -1.98
C ASP A 402 -8.05 15.41 -2.59
N VAL A 403 -8.07 15.57 -3.92
CA VAL A 403 -9.19 16.02 -4.75
C VAL A 403 -9.26 15.21 -6.05
N LEU A 404 -10.38 15.27 -6.78
CA LEU A 404 -10.56 14.44 -7.98
C LEU A 404 -9.52 14.71 -9.09
N SER A 405 -9.01 15.94 -9.22
CA SER A 405 -7.86 16.27 -10.07
C SER A 405 -6.65 15.35 -9.87
N ASP A 406 -6.45 14.85 -8.64
CA ASP A 406 -5.32 13.98 -8.27
C ASP A 406 -5.25 12.71 -9.14
N ARG A 407 -6.42 12.24 -9.61
CA ARG A 407 -6.54 11.04 -10.45
C ARG A 407 -6.14 11.25 -11.91
N PHE A 408 -6.25 12.48 -12.41
CA PHE A 408 -5.95 12.81 -13.81
C PHE A 408 -4.60 13.51 -13.98
N ILE A 409 -4.04 14.10 -12.92
CA ILE A 409 -2.77 14.84 -12.98
C ILE A 409 -1.65 14.00 -12.36
N PRO A 410 -0.67 13.54 -13.16
CA PRO A 410 0.50 12.83 -12.66
C PRO A 410 1.23 13.65 -11.59
N ALA A 411 1.74 13.00 -10.54
CA ALA A 411 2.40 13.66 -9.41
C ALA A 411 3.50 14.66 -9.84
N ALA A 412 4.30 14.29 -10.85
CA ALA A 412 5.37 15.13 -11.39
C ALA A 412 4.90 16.42 -12.09
N ALA A 413 3.64 16.47 -12.55
CA ALA A 413 3.08 17.62 -13.27
C ALA A 413 2.30 18.59 -12.34
N ARG A 414 1.99 18.17 -11.12
CA ARG A 414 1.14 18.92 -10.17
C ARG A 414 1.74 20.28 -9.80
N PHE A 415 3.05 20.35 -9.68
CA PHE A 415 3.77 21.58 -9.35
C PHE A 415 4.64 22.01 -10.52
N GLY A 416 4.48 23.26 -10.98
CA GLY A 416 5.34 23.88 -11.98
C GLY A 416 6.70 24.26 -11.39
N LEU A 417 7.48 23.27 -10.96
CA LEU A 417 8.78 23.48 -10.32
C LEU A 417 9.81 24.05 -11.30
N ALA A 418 9.74 23.69 -12.59
CA ALA A 418 10.67 24.19 -13.61
C ALA A 418 10.72 25.74 -13.67
N ASP A 419 9.56 26.38 -13.57
CA ASP A 419 9.41 27.84 -13.60
C ASP A 419 9.32 28.47 -12.19
N ALA A 420 9.49 27.67 -11.14
CA ALA A 420 9.36 28.14 -9.78
C ALA A 420 10.55 29.03 -9.38
N THR A 421 10.25 30.06 -8.60
CA THR A 421 11.24 30.94 -7.99
C THR A 421 11.43 30.55 -6.52
N ILE A 422 12.68 30.63 -6.05
CA ILE A 422 13.02 30.44 -4.64
C ILE A 422 14.11 31.45 -4.24
N THR A 423 13.97 32.01 -3.05
CA THR A 423 14.95 32.90 -2.43
C THR A 423 15.16 32.46 -0.99
N PHE A 424 16.39 32.11 -0.67
CA PHE A 424 16.82 31.82 0.71
C PHE A 424 17.20 33.13 1.40
N LEU A 425 16.81 33.25 2.67
CA LEU A 425 17.05 34.44 3.48
C LEU A 425 17.90 34.10 4.71
N ASP A 426 18.81 35.00 5.05
CA ASP A 426 19.60 34.93 6.28
C ASP A 426 18.81 35.38 7.52
N ALA A 427 19.45 35.36 8.69
CA ALA A 427 18.85 35.79 9.96
C ALA A 427 18.43 37.26 10.02
N ARG A 428 18.93 38.10 9.10
CA ARG A 428 18.56 39.52 8.95
C ARG A 428 17.46 39.73 7.90
N GLY A 429 16.96 38.65 7.30
CA GLY A 429 15.96 38.69 6.24
C GLY A 429 16.53 39.11 4.88
N GLN A 430 17.85 39.10 4.70
CA GLN A 430 18.50 39.45 3.44
C GLN A 430 18.58 38.24 2.50
N PRO A 431 18.35 38.42 1.18
CA PRO A 431 18.58 37.37 0.20
C PRO A 431 20.02 36.87 0.23
N ILE A 432 20.17 35.55 0.26
CA ILE A 432 21.47 34.89 0.12
C ILE A 432 21.70 34.67 -1.38
N ASP A 433 22.81 35.19 -1.91
CA ASP A 433 23.23 34.94 -3.30
C ASP A 433 23.75 33.50 -3.43
N VAL A 434 22.94 32.65 -4.06
CA VAL A 434 23.27 31.24 -4.29
C VAL A 434 22.58 30.73 -5.55
N ARG A 435 23.27 29.89 -6.32
CA ARG A 435 22.71 29.29 -7.53
C ARG A 435 22.24 27.86 -7.30
N GLU A 436 21.30 27.43 -8.13
CA GLU A 436 20.95 26.02 -8.21
C GLU A 436 22.16 25.17 -8.63
N GLY A 437 22.30 23.99 -8.05
CA GLY A 437 23.48 23.12 -8.17
C GLY A 437 24.61 23.45 -7.18
N GLU A 438 24.63 24.67 -6.62
CA GLU A 438 25.62 25.07 -5.62
C GLU A 438 25.21 24.71 -4.20
N ALA A 439 24.00 25.07 -3.75
CA ALA A 439 23.55 24.70 -2.40
C ALA A 439 22.13 24.13 -2.36
N TYR A 440 21.40 24.23 -3.46
CA TYR A 440 20.06 23.66 -3.59
C TYR A 440 19.82 23.11 -4.99
N GLU A 441 18.85 22.22 -5.11
CA GLU A 441 18.40 21.60 -6.36
C GLU A 441 16.89 21.38 -6.33
N ARG A 442 16.24 21.46 -7.49
CA ARG A 442 14.86 21.01 -7.63
C ARG A 442 14.77 19.49 -7.58
N VAL A 443 13.82 18.99 -6.81
CA VAL A 443 13.45 17.58 -6.74
C VAL A 443 11.98 17.43 -7.12
N GLN A 444 11.51 16.19 -7.33
CA GLN A 444 10.16 15.90 -7.84
C GLN A 444 9.02 16.65 -7.12
N ASP A 445 9.15 16.88 -5.81
CA ASP A 445 8.13 17.46 -4.94
C ASP A 445 8.58 18.73 -4.21
N GLY A 446 9.67 19.38 -4.66
CA GLY A 446 10.09 20.67 -4.12
C GLY A 446 11.57 20.99 -4.30
N PHE A 447 12.21 21.48 -3.23
CA PHE A 447 13.60 21.96 -3.27
C PHE A 447 14.44 21.28 -2.19
N ALA A 448 15.42 20.47 -2.60
CA ALA A 448 16.42 19.90 -1.70
C ALA A 448 17.58 20.89 -1.56
N PHE A 449 18.18 20.97 -0.37
CA PHE A 449 19.30 21.89 -0.13
C PHE A 449 20.27 21.37 0.93
N ASP A 450 21.52 21.82 0.87
CA ASP A 450 22.57 21.54 1.87
C ASP A 450 22.95 22.85 2.57
N PRO A 451 22.53 23.06 3.83
CA PRO A 451 22.84 24.28 4.58
C PRO A 451 24.33 24.62 4.66
N ARG A 452 25.22 23.61 4.58
CA ARG A 452 26.67 23.78 4.67
C ARG A 452 27.29 24.37 3.41
N ARG A 453 26.57 24.31 2.28
CA ARG A 453 27.02 24.85 0.99
C ARG A 453 26.57 26.30 0.76
N PHE A 454 25.77 26.87 1.66
CA PHE A 454 25.40 28.28 1.60
C PHE A 454 26.53 29.18 2.15
N PRO A 455 26.74 30.38 1.61
CA PRO A 455 27.73 31.33 2.12
C PRO A 455 27.37 31.86 3.52
N VAL A 456 26.08 31.88 3.85
CA VAL A 456 25.54 32.21 5.18
C VAL A 456 24.38 31.25 5.48
N MET A 457 24.22 30.86 6.74
CA MET A 457 23.17 29.91 7.16
C MET A 457 21.77 30.43 6.75
N PRO A 458 21.02 29.69 5.92
CA PRO A 458 19.66 30.06 5.56
C PRO A 458 18.70 29.74 6.71
N VAL A 459 17.86 30.70 7.09
CA VAL A 459 16.86 30.51 8.17
C VAL A 459 15.41 30.62 7.69
N ARG A 460 15.19 31.06 6.45
CA ARG A 460 13.87 31.20 5.85
C ARG A 460 13.98 31.06 4.33
N ALA A 461 12.94 30.53 3.69
CA ALA A 461 12.85 30.47 2.24
C ALA A 461 11.47 30.97 1.79
N LYS A 462 11.46 31.79 0.73
CA LYS A 462 10.23 32.27 0.10
C LYS A 462 10.31 32.10 -1.41
N GLY A 463 9.17 32.02 -2.06
CA GLY A 463 9.14 31.85 -3.51
C GLY A 463 7.74 31.73 -4.06
N ARG A 464 7.68 31.47 -5.36
CA ARG A 464 6.43 31.30 -6.11
C ARG A 464 6.57 30.12 -7.05
N LEU A 465 5.53 29.29 -7.12
CA LEU A 465 5.37 28.24 -8.12
C LEU A 465 3.95 28.24 -8.68
N SER A 466 3.68 27.39 -9.67
CA SER A 466 2.30 27.15 -10.14
C SER A 466 1.80 25.77 -9.72
N VAL A 467 0.51 25.67 -9.45
CA VAL A 467 -0.19 24.42 -9.10
C VAL A 467 -1.15 24.09 -10.23
N LEU A 468 -0.98 22.93 -10.85
CA LEU A 468 -1.84 22.46 -11.93
C LEU A 468 -3.08 21.77 -11.33
N ARG A 469 -4.27 22.12 -11.82
CA ARG A 469 -5.54 21.49 -11.46
C ARG A 469 -6.39 21.19 -12.69
N MET A 470 -7.39 20.33 -12.52
CA MET A 470 -8.52 20.25 -13.45
C MET A 470 -9.51 21.37 -13.09
N ALA A 471 -9.77 22.25 -14.06
CA ALA A 471 -10.80 23.28 -13.98
C ALA A 471 -12.19 22.69 -14.27
N THR A 472 -12.24 21.69 -15.15
CA THR A 472 -13.43 20.88 -15.39
C THR A 472 -13.05 19.40 -15.43
N ILE A 473 -14.00 18.55 -15.07
CA ILE A 473 -13.93 17.10 -15.27
C ILE A 473 -15.12 16.72 -16.13
N GLU A 474 -14.86 16.01 -17.21
CA GLU A 474 -15.90 15.57 -18.11
C GLU A 474 -16.62 14.38 -17.50
N ARG A 475 -17.96 14.42 -17.55
CA ARG A 475 -18.82 13.36 -17.03
C ARG A 475 -19.80 12.95 -18.10
N GLN A 476 -19.80 11.67 -18.43
CA GLN A 476 -20.72 11.12 -19.42
C GLN A 476 -21.47 9.94 -18.81
N ALA A 477 -22.77 10.13 -18.59
CA ALA A 477 -23.65 9.03 -18.22
C ALA A 477 -23.88 8.12 -19.43
N LEU A 478 -23.77 6.80 -19.21
CA LEU A 478 -24.05 5.75 -20.17
C LEU A 478 -25.29 4.97 -19.70
N PRO A 479 -26.50 5.43 -20.05
CA PRO A 479 -27.73 4.72 -19.70
C PRO A 479 -27.74 3.34 -20.38
N LEU A 480 -28.02 2.28 -19.61
CA LEU A 480 -27.88 0.90 -20.11
C LEU A 480 -28.88 0.55 -21.22
N ASP A 481 -30.03 1.24 -21.26
CA ASP A 481 -31.07 1.12 -22.27
C ASP A 481 -30.78 1.94 -23.54
N ALA A 482 -29.77 2.81 -23.51
CA ALA A 482 -29.36 3.65 -24.64
C ALA A 482 -27.83 3.79 -24.70
N LEU A 483 -27.12 2.67 -24.58
CA LEU A 483 -25.66 2.65 -24.72
C LEU A 483 -25.24 3.08 -26.14
N PRO A 484 -24.25 3.97 -26.27
CA PRO A 484 -23.74 4.37 -27.58
C PRO A 484 -23.08 3.18 -28.30
N PRO A 485 -23.01 3.21 -29.64
CA PRO A 485 -22.26 2.22 -30.40
C PRO A 485 -20.83 2.07 -29.86
N GLY A 486 -20.42 0.84 -29.59
CA GLY A 486 -19.10 0.54 -28.99
C GLY A 486 -19.12 0.40 -27.47
N ALA A 487 -20.24 0.66 -26.79
CA ALA A 487 -20.43 0.30 -25.39
C ALA A 487 -21.42 -0.87 -25.28
N ALA A 488 -21.11 -1.84 -24.42
CA ALA A 488 -22.04 -2.90 -24.02
C ALA A 488 -21.85 -3.22 -22.54
N VAL A 489 -22.92 -3.60 -21.86
CA VAL A 489 -22.88 -4.05 -20.47
C VAL A 489 -23.62 -5.37 -20.37
N ASN A 490 -22.94 -6.38 -19.82
CA ASN A 490 -23.51 -7.68 -19.52
C ASN A 490 -23.31 -7.98 -18.03
N ASP A 491 -24.38 -7.83 -17.25
CA ASP A 491 -24.39 -7.99 -15.80
C ASP A 491 -23.31 -7.14 -15.08
N ASN A 492 -22.17 -7.72 -14.73
CA ASN A 492 -21.06 -7.04 -14.06
C ASN A 492 -19.82 -6.79 -14.95
N LEU A 493 -19.96 -7.01 -16.26
CA LEU A 493 -18.92 -6.81 -17.28
C LEU A 493 -19.31 -5.65 -18.21
N ALA A 494 -18.50 -4.61 -18.24
CA ALA A 494 -18.61 -3.51 -19.22
C ALA A 494 -17.58 -3.70 -20.34
N LEU A 495 -18.01 -3.57 -21.59
CA LEU A 495 -17.19 -3.62 -22.81
C LEU A 495 -17.23 -2.25 -23.50
N LEU A 496 -16.06 -1.69 -23.79
CA LEU A 496 -15.90 -0.37 -24.39
C LEU A 496 -14.94 -0.45 -25.59
N ASP A 497 -15.35 0.06 -26.75
CA ASP A 497 -14.53 0.16 -27.97
C ASP A 497 -13.94 1.58 -28.09
N PRO A 498 -12.63 1.77 -27.85
CA PRO A 498 -11.99 3.08 -27.94
C PRO A 498 -12.03 3.73 -29.32
N ALA A 499 -12.17 2.96 -30.41
CA ALA A 499 -12.28 3.54 -31.74
C ALA A 499 -13.64 4.22 -31.97
N ARG A 500 -14.67 3.80 -31.24
CA ARG A 500 -16.03 4.36 -31.31
C ARG A 500 -16.33 5.31 -30.16
N LEU A 501 -15.55 5.21 -29.08
CA LEU A 501 -15.70 5.98 -27.85
C LEU A 501 -14.43 6.81 -27.62
N PRO A 502 -14.40 8.09 -28.01
CA PRO A 502 -13.18 8.92 -28.01
C PRO A 502 -12.50 9.04 -26.63
N TYR A 503 -13.25 8.83 -25.54
CA TYR A 503 -12.74 8.84 -24.17
C TYR A 503 -12.07 7.53 -23.75
N ALA A 504 -12.39 6.38 -24.36
CA ALA A 504 -11.86 5.09 -23.89
C ALA A 504 -10.38 4.88 -24.23
N GLY A 505 -9.81 5.71 -25.12
CA GLY A 505 -8.36 5.77 -25.39
C GLY A 505 -7.57 6.65 -24.42
N GLN A 506 -8.21 7.29 -23.44
CA GLN A 506 -7.58 8.22 -22.48
C GLN A 506 -7.50 7.64 -21.04
N ASP A 507 -7.60 6.32 -20.91
CA ASP A 507 -7.72 5.59 -19.64
C ASP A 507 -8.77 6.20 -18.69
N PRO A 508 -10.06 6.17 -19.08
CA PRO A 508 -11.10 6.84 -18.33
C PRO A 508 -11.35 6.16 -16.99
N ILE A 509 -11.84 6.93 -16.02
CA ILE A 509 -12.37 6.35 -14.78
C ILE A 509 -13.81 5.91 -15.04
N LEU A 510 -14.11 4.66 -14.73
CA LEU A 510 -15.45 4.10 -14.89
C LEU A 510 -16.13 4.01 -13.53
N ASN A 511 -17.24 4.73 -13.37
CA ASN A 511 -18.09 4.64 -12.20
C ASN A 511 -19.30 3.79 -12.53
N ALA A 512 -19.38 2.60 -11.95
CA ALA A 512 -20.58 1.77 -12.04
C ALA A 512 -21.34 1.79 -10.73
N THR A 513 -22.67 1.93 -10.76
CA THR A 513 -23.51 1.75 -9.58
C THR A 513 -24.48 0.60 -9.76
N ASP A 514 -24.89 -0.01 -8.66
CA ASP A 514 -26.03 -0.92 -8.67
C ASP A 514 -27.38 -0.16 -8.67
N ALA A 515 -28.48 -0.91 -8.60
CA ALA A 515 -29.83 -0.36 -8.64
C ALA A 515 -30.19 0.49 -7.41
N THR A 516 -29.46 0.34 -6.31
CA THR A 516 -29.63 1.16 -5.09
C THR A 516 -28.86 2.49 -5.19
N GLY A 517 -27.99 2.62 -6.19
CA GLY A 517 -27.09 3.76 -6.37
C GLY A 517 -25.75 3.61 -5.64
N GLY A 518 -25.47 2.44 -5.04
CA GLY A 518 -24.18 2.16 -4.43
C GLY A 518 -23.09 2.02 -5.48
N LEU A 519 -21.98 2.76 -5.34
CA LEU A 519 -20.84 2.68 -6.25
C LEU A 519 -20.15 1.33 -6.10
N LEU A 520 -20.01 0.60 -7.20
CA LEU A 520 -19.43 -0.74 -7.26
C LEU A 520 -17.91 -0.68 -7.34
N ARG A 521 -17.25 -1.65 -6.71
CA ARG A 521 -15.80 -1.82 -6.81
C ARG A 521 -15.40 -2.38 -8.18
N GLU A 522 -14.56 -1.66 -8.91
CA GLU A 522 -13.90 -2.18 -10.12
C GLU A 522 -12.85 -3.23 -9.72
N VAL A 523 -12.89 -4.39 -10.36
CA VAL A 523 -11.94 -5.50 -10.16
C VAL A 523 -10.67 -5.28 -10.97
N GLY A 524 -10.83 -4.77 -12.19
CA GLY A 524 -9.76 -4.48 -13.13
C GLY A 524 -10.21 -4.66 -14.58
N ARG A 525 -9.25 -4.53 -15.49
CA ARG A 525 -9.49 -4.43 -16.92
C ARG A 525 -8.71 -5.45 -17.73
N ILE A 526 -9.27 -5.86 -18.87
CA ILE A 526 -8.63 -6.72 -19.87
C ILE A 526 -8.75 -6.03 -21.24
N GLY A 527 -7.66 -5.99 -22.00
CA GLY A 527 -7.69 -5.59 -23.39
C GLY A 527 -8.18 -6.75 -24.26
N LEU A 528 -8.95 -6.46 -25.30
CA LEU A 528 -9.41 -7.45 -26.26
C LEU A 528 -9.06 -6.99 -27.66
N THR A 529 -8.52 -7.88 -28.48
CA THR A 529 -8.34 -7.69 -29.92
C THR A 529 -9.24 -8.66 -30.68
N GLY A 530 -10.08 -8.12 -31.56
CA GLY A 530 -10.88 -8.92 -32.48
C GLY A 530 -10.00 -9.51 -33.57
N ALA A 531 -10.41 -10.64 -34.16
CA ALA A 531 -9.71 -11.29 -35.28
C ALA A 531 -9.56 -10.38 -36.52
N ALA A 532 -10.36 -9.32 -36.62
CA ALA A 532 -10.29 -8.28 -37.65
C ALA A 532 -9.52 -7.00 -37.23
N GLY A 533 -8.81 -7.02 -36.10
CA GLY A 533 -7.93 -5.93 -35.63
C GLY A 533 -8.58 -4.84 -34.76
N GLY A 534 -9.88 -4.94 -34.43
CA GLY A 534 -10.53 -3.99 -33.52
C GLY A 534 -10.07 -4.17 -32.07
N THR A 535 -9.84 -3.08 -31.32
CA THR A 535 -9.46 -3.12 -29.90
C THR A 535 -10.66 -2.79 -29.02
N GLN A 536 -10.89 -3.55 -27.95
CA GLN A 536 -11.90 -3.29 -26.93
C GLN A 536 -11.28 -3.37 -25.53
N LEU A 537 -11.91 -2.71 -24.57
CA LEU A 537 -11.57 -2.73 -23.16
C LEU A 537 -12.72 -3.40 -22.41
N ALA A 538 -12.41 -4.43 -21.64
CA ALA A 538 -13.33 -5.12 -20.75
C ALA A 538 -13.05 -4.72 -19.31
N ALA A 539 -14.04 -4.21 -18.58
CA ALA A 539 -13.94 -3.85 -17.18
C ALA A 539 -14.91 -4.67 -16.33
N PHE A 540 -14.40 -5.31 -15.28
CA PHE A 540 -15.19 -6.12 -14.35
C PHE A 540 -15.52 -5.34 -13.09
N PHE A 541 -16.74 -5.48 -12.60
CA PHE A 541 -17.20 -4.87 -11.36
C PHE A 541 -17.67 -5.93 -10.37
N GLN A 542 -17.51 -5.67 -9.08
CA GLN A 542 -18.01 -6.52 -8.00
C GLN A 542 -19.48 -6.24 -7.71
N GLY A 543 -20.34 -6.40 -8.71
CA GLY A 543 -21.79 -6.28 -8.56
C GLY A 543 -22.46 -6.05 -9.90
N ARG A 544 -23.78 -6.24 -9.93
CA ARG A 544 -24.56 -6.00 -11.15
C ARG A 544 -24.61 -4.51 -11.46
N ILE A 545 -24.16 -4.14 -12.65
CA ILE A 545 -24.18 -2.77 -13.13
C ILE A 545 -25.62 -2.38 -13.47
N ALA A 546 -26.11 -1.32 -12.85
CA ALA A 546 -27.40 -0.70 -13.19
C ALA A 546 -27.21 0.67 -13.85
N ARG A 547 -26.12 1.37 -13.55
CA ARG A 547 -25.73 2.62 -14.22
C ARG A 547 -24.22 2.63 -14.42
N LEU A 548 -23.78 3.18 -15.54
CA LEU A 548 -22.38 3.38 -15.86
C LEU A 548 -22.16 4.86 -16.18
N GLU A 549 -21.13 5.46 -15.60
CA GLU A 549 -20.67 6.82 -15.90
C GLU A 549 -19.19 6.75 -16.23
N VAL A 550 -18.77 7.53 -17.21
CA VAL A 550 -17.38 7.74 -17.59
C VAL A 550 -16.95 9.10 -17.09
N LEU A 551 -15.83 9.14 -16.36
CA LEU A 551 -15.15 10.37 -16.02
C LEU A 551 -13.86 10.50 -16.84
N GLY A 552 -13.69 11.67 -17.45
CA GLY A 552 -12.52 12.00 -18.27
C GLY A 552 -11.86 13.31 -17.84
N PRO A 553 -10.59 13.52 -18.22
CA PRO A 553 -9.92 14.80 -17.97
C PRO A 553 -10.61 15.91 -18.77
N GLY A 554 -10.93 17.02 -18.10
CA GLY A 554 -11.41 18.23 -18.77
C GLY A 554 -10.31 19.27 -18.97
N LYS A 555 -10.69 20.56 -18.94
CA LYS A 555 -9.75 21.67 -19.06
C LYS A 555 -8.86 21.74 -17.84
N THR A 556 -7.57 22.02 -18.05
CA THR A 556 -6.62 22.28 -16.97
C THR A 556 -6.38 23.77 -16.75
N GLU A 557 -5.99 24.13 -15.54
CA GLU A 557 -5.62 25.49 -15.16
C GLU A 557 -4.38 25.46 -14.25
N ARG A 558 -3.48 26.43 -14.39
CA ARG A 558 -2.34 26.65 -13.49
C ARG A 558 -2.61 27.84 -12.58
N LEU A 559 -2.59 27.61 -11.28
CA LEU A 559 -2.81 28.63 -10.26
C LEU A 559 -1.47 29.08 -9.67
N PRO A 560 -1.24 30.39 -9.47
CA PRO A 560 -0.06 30.86 -8.75
C PRO A 560 -0.15 30.47 -7.27
N PHE A 561 0.97 30.04 -6.70
CA PHE A 561 1.11 29.70 -5.29
C PHE A 561 2.38 30.32 -4.73
N ASP A 562 2.20 31.22 -3.78
CA ASP A 562 3.28 31.86 -3.02
C ASP A 562 3.53 31.05 -1.74
N PHE A 563 4.80 30.77 -1.44
CA PHE A 563 5.19 30.09 -0.21
C PHE A 563 6.20 30.91 0.58
N ASP A 564 6.14 30.76 1.89
CA ASP A 564 7.04 31.38 2.84
C ASP A 564 7.18 30.47 4.06
N LEU A 565 8.38 29.94 4.27
CA LEU A 565 8.64 28.90 5.25
C LEU A 565 9.87 29.22 6.09
N SER A 566 9.74 29.07 7.41
CA SER A 566 10.89 29.10 8.30
C SER A 566 11.72 27.82 8.17
N LEU A 567 13.04 27.99 8.04
CA LEU A 567 14.03 26.90 8.05
C LEU A 567 14.67 26.73 9.44
N SER A 568 14.20 27.47 10.44
CA SER A 568 14.63 27.37 11.83
C SER A 568 14.24 25.98 12.39
N GLY A 569 15.21 25.07 12.46
CA GLY A 569 15.01 23.68 12.84
C GLY A 569 16.07 22.71 12.28
N LEU A 570 16.87 23.19 11.33
CA LEU A 570 17.98 22.44 10.69
C LEU A 570 19.18 22.15 11.58
N ALA A 571 19.24 22.75 12.78
CA ALA A 571 20.29 22.53 13.75
C ALA A 571 19.89 21.43 14.74
N ARG A 572 20.08 20.16 14.35
CA ARG A 572 20.41 19.04 15.25
C ARG A 572 21.25 18.00 14.53
#